data_AF-A0AAD3H539-F1
#
_entry.id   AF-A0AAD3H539-F1
#
_cell.length_a   1.000
_cell.length_b   1.000
_cell.length_c   1.000
_cell.angle_alpha   90.00
_cell.angle_beta   90.00
_cell.angle_gamma   90.00
#
_symmetry.space_group_name_H-M   'P 1'
#
loop_
_entity.id
_entity.type
_entity.pdbx_description
1 polymer ?
#
loop_
_entity_poly.entity_id
_entity_poly.type
_entity_poly.pdbx_seq_one_letter_code
_entity_poly.pdbx_strand_id
1 'polypeptide(L)'
;MAPHLLPKDEPNGIWAKGNVASCDGMGFLLHTGMALNQLYTVTLSYYFLKRVKDKVKPPDFAKRYEKLMHASIWIVAVVLNLAALLRKDFNPVESGDLCAMIDKPIDCSLKDDVECIRGENANTDAFFLVVSIIFVVFTLIVSNFARLTNYVYKAEMLMRLEQVEQSARGGQDNEIEVDYSFCKEVTKYFCSCCFRTTPGEEEEELEKESPSLAFESFVQSGLWISIFLLVYIPPTLAFGLKAMGLAHRPAWLFFGPSTLTPLGGALNIIVYTRPKIHKMRRKFPELEESPYFVLFLIVVFSGGECPKDIDFLNSWSEEEEESPNQENESSSIDDSTYERVMQDLLGESMISNDSLFKLFYS
;
A
#
# COMPACT_ATOMS: atom_id res chain seq x y z
N MET A 1 -1.78 -11.59 17.06
CA MET A 1 -3.24 -11.83 17.21
C MET A 1 -3.51 -12.28 18.64
N ALA A 2 -4.77 -12.25 19.09
CA ALA A 2 -5.15 -12.49 20.49
C ALA A 2 -5.36 -14.00 20.75
N PRO A 3 -4.34 -14.75 21.23
CA PRO A 3 -4.46 -16.20 21.49
C PRO A 3 -5.55 -16.53 22.52
N HIS A 4 -6.01 -15.53 23.28
CA HIS A 4 -7.06 -15.66 24.28
C HIS A 4 -8.44 -16.01 23.73
N LEU A 5 -8.71 -15.79 22.44
CA LEU A 5 -10.03 -16.07 21.84
C LEU A 5 -10.23 -17.53 21.43
N LEU A 6 -9.19 -18.38 21.57
CA LEU A 6 -9.26 -19.79 21.20
C LEU A 6 -9.98 -20.63 22.25
N PRO A 7 -10.62 -21.75 21.86
CA PRO A 7 -11.25 -22.67 22.79
C PRO A 7 -10.27 -23.18 23.85
N LYS A 8 -10.69 -23.18 25.13
CA LYS A 8 -9.87 -23.63 26.27
C LYS A 8 -9.43 -25.09 26.20
N ASP A 9 -10.16 -25.91 25.45
CA ASP A 9 -9.91 -27.33 25.24
C ASP A 9 -8.83 -27.61 24.18
N GLU A 10 -8.27 -26.57 23.55
CA GLU A 10 -7.25 -26.75 22.52
C GLU A 10 -5.88 -27.08 23.12
N PRO A 11 -5.27 -28.25 22.82
CA PRO A 11 -4.09 -28.74 23.52
C PRO A 11 -2.84 -27.86 23.35
N ASN A 12 -2.74 -27.11 22.25
CA ASN A 12 -1.63 -26.21 21.96
C ASN A 12 -1.87 -24.77 22.45
N GLY A 13 -3.06 -24.47 23.00
CA GLY A 13 -3.48 -23.13 23.38
C GLY A 13 -3.03 -22.72 24.79
N ILE A 14 -1.73 -22.46 25.02
CA ILE A 14 -1.17 -22.09 26.34
C ILE A 14 -1.91 -20.89 26.98
N TRP A 15 -2.53 -20.03 26.17
CA TRP A 15 -3.25 -18.83 26.60
C TRP A 15 -4.72 -18.79 26.19
N ALA A 16 -5.27 -19.91 25.72
CA ALA A 16 -6.63 -20.00 25.23
C ALA A 16 -7.63 -19.82 26.38
N LYS A 17 -8.53 -18.83 26.25
CA LYS A 17 -9.58 -18.52 27.23
C LYS A 17 -10.98 -18.48 26.61
N GLY A 18 -11.08 -18.61 25.30
CA GLY A 18 -12.31 -18.52 24.52
C GLY A 18 -13.04 -19.84 24.42
N ASN A 19 -13.94 -19.90 23.44
CA ASN A 19 -14.77 -21.06 23.11
C ASN A 19 -14.94 -21.15 21.59
N VAL A 20 -15.71 -22.13 21.12
CA VAL A 20 -15.98 -22.31 19.69
C VAL A 20 -16.63 -21.08 19.06
N ALA A 21 -17.54 -20.40 19.78
CA ALA A 21 -18.21 -19.20 19.25
C ALA A 21 -17.25 -18.00 19.08
N SER A 22 -16.27 -17.82 19.97
CA SER A 22 -15.24 -16.78 19.79
C SER A 22 -14.28 -17.11 18.64
N CYS A 23 -13.98 -18.40 18.44
CA CYS A 23 -13.21 -18.86 17.28
C CYS A 23 -13.94 -18.59 15.97
N ASP A 24 -15.24 -18.90 15.92
CA ASP A 24 -16.12 -18.62 14.79
C ASP A 24 -16.20 -17.14 14.46
N GLY A 25 -16.42 -16.30 15.47
CA GLY A 25 -16.45 -14.84 15.31
C GLY A 25 -15.11 -14.30 14.80
N MET A 26 -13.99 -14.78 15.35
CA MET A 26 -12.65 -14.38 14.93
C MET A 26 -12.36 -14.79 13.49
N GLY A 27 -12.65 -16.05 13.13
CA GLY A 27 -12.46 -16.57 11.78
C GLY A 27 -13.30 -15.81 10.76
N PHE A 28 -14.57 -15.58 11.06
CA PHE A 28 -15.47 -14.79 10.22
C PHE A 28 -14.94 -13.37 9.97
N LEU A 29 -14.55 -12.65 11.03
CA LEU A 29 -14.04 -11.28 10.92
C LEU A 29 -12.70 -11.23 10.16
N LEU A 30 -11.80 -12.16 10.44
CA LEU A 30 -10.49 -12.24 9.78
C LEU A 30 -10.65 -12.47 8.27
N HIS A 31 -11.40 -13.49 7.88
CA HIS A 31 -11.59 -13.81 6.46
C HIS A 31 -12.43 -12.74 5.74
N THR A 32 -13.42 -12.12 6.40
CA THR A 32 -14.16 -10.97 5.84
C THR A 32 -13.22 -9.80 5.60
N GLY A 33 -12.38 -9.45 6.58
CA GLY A 33 -11.38 -8.38 6.43
C GLY A 33 -10.40 -8.63 5.29
N MET A 34 -9.91 -9.87 5.15
CA MET A 34 -9.04 -10.26 4.04
C MET A 34 -9.75 -10.09 2.68
N ALA A 35 -10.97 -10.58 2.54
CA ALA A 35 -11.75 -10.47 1.31
C ALA A 35 -12.06 -9.00 0.96
N LEU A 36 -12.46 -8.19 1.95
CA LEU A 36 -12.69 -6.76 1.76
C LEU A 36 -11.44 -6.07 1.21
N ASN A 37 -10.27 -6.29 1.82
CA ASN A 37 -9.03 -5.63 1.38
C ASN A 37 -8.68 -5.95 -0.08
N GLN A 38 -8.83 -7.22 -0.46
CA GLN A 38 -8.58 -7.70 -1.83
C GLN A 38 -9.54 -7.08 -2.85
N LEU A 39 -10.84 -7.07 -2.54
CA LEU A 39 -11.86 -6.50 -3.42
C LEU A 39 -11.74 -4.97 -3.54
N TYR A 40 -11.33 -4.28 -2.46
CA TYR A 40 -10.99 -2.86 -2.53
C TYR A 40 -9.78 -2.59 -3.43
N THR A 41 -8.77 -3.47 -3.42
CA THR A 41 -7.61 -3.34 -4.30
C THR A 41 -8.00 -3.51 -5.78
N VAL A 42 -8.89 -4.46 -6.11
CA VAL A 42 -9.46 -4.57 -7.46
C VAL A 42 -10.15 -3.26 -7.85
N THR A 43 -10.99 -2.74 -6.97
CA THR A 43 -11.75 -1.51 -7.22
C THR A 43 -10.83 -0.30 -7.40
N LEU A 44 -9.76 -0.20 -6.62
CA LEU A 44 -8.75 0.85 -6.74
C LEU A 44 -7.99 0.75 -8.08
N SER A 45 -7.60 -0.46 -8.51
CA SER A 45 -6.99 -0.66 -9.83
C SER A 45 -7.92 -0.22 -10.98
N TYR A 46 -9.21 -0.50 -10.84
CA TYR A 46 -10.23 -0.08 -11.79
C TYR A 46 -10.45 1.44 -11.79
N TYR A 47 -10.42 2.06 -10.61
CA TYR A 47 -10.47 3.52 -10.48
C TYR A 47 -9.33 4.21 -11.24
N PHE A 48 -8.09 3.74 -11.08
CA PHE A 48 -6.94 4.30 -11.82
C PHE A 48 -7.11 4.15 -13.34
N LEU A 49 -7.56 2.97 -13.79
CA LEU A 49 -7.87 2.75 -15.20
C LEU A 49 -8.91 3.76 -15.71
N LYS A 50 -10.02 3.96 -14.98
CA LYS A 50 -11.07 4.92 -15.36
C LYS A 50 -10.61 6.37 -15.35
N ARG A 51 -9.79 6.75 -14.37
CA ARG A 51 -9.23 8.10 -14.28
C ARG A 51 -8.29 8.41 -15.44
N VAL A 52 -7.40 7.48 -15.79
CA VAL A 52 -6.39 7.71 -16.84
C VAL A 52 -6.98 7.59 -18.24
N LYS A 53 -7.77 6.53 -18.48
CA LYS A 53 -8.35 6.21 -19.80
C LYS A 53 -9.57 7.06 -20.12
N ASP A 54 -10.56 7.05 -19.24
CA ASP A 54 -11.87 7.66 -19.50
C ASP A 54 -11.95 9.11 -18.96
N LYS A 55 -10.85 9.64 -18.42
CA LYS A 55 -10.73 10.98 -17.83
C LYS A 55 -11.82 11.30 -16.79
N VAL A 56 -12.30 10.28 -16.09
CA VAL A 56 -13.33 10.43 -15.06
C VAL A 56 -12.74 11.19 -13.87
N LYS A 57 -13.37 12.31 -13.50
CA LYS A 57 -12.96 13.10 -12.34
C LYS A 57 -13.38 12.38 -11.04
N PRO A 58 -12.64 12.56 -9.93
CA PRO A 58 -12.99 11.96 -8.64
C PRO A 58 -14.45 12.16 -8.19
N PRO A 59 -15.06 13.37 -8.25
CA PRO A 59 -16.45 13.54 -7.82
C PRO A 59 -17.45 12.78 -8.71
N ASP A 60 -17.18 12.68 -10.01
CA ASP A 60 -18.03 11.94 -10.94
C ASP A 60 -17.92 10.43 -10.68
N PHE A 61 -16.71 9.96 -10.36
CA PHE A 61 -16.50 8.56 -9.97
C PHE A 61 -17.24 8.24 -8.67
N ALA A 62 -17.10 9.09 -7.65
CA ALA A 62 -17.75 8.93 -6.36
C ALA A 62 -19.27 8.88 -6.47
N LYS A 63 -19.85 9.78 -7.28
CA LYS A 63 -21.29 9.84 -7.49
C LYS A 63 -21.83 8.60 -8.23
N ARG A 64 -21.09 8.07 -9.21
CA ARG A 64 -21.60 7.05 -10.14
C ARG A 64 -21.24 5.61 -9.76
N TYR A 65 -20.03 5.37 -9.26
CA TYR A 65 -19.49 4.02 -9.11
C TYR A 65 -19.22 3.63 -7.65
N GLU A 66 -18.74 4.57 -6.83
CA GLU A 66 -18.25 4.29 -5.47
C GLU A 66 -19.31 3.61 -4.60
N LYS A 67 -20.52 4.18 -4.50
CA LYS A 67 -21.60 3.60 -3.68
C LYS A 67 -21.95 2.17 -4.08
N LEU A 68 -22.04 1.91 -5.38
CA LEU A 68 -22.36 0.58 -5.91
C LEU A 68 -21.21 -0.40 -5.64
N MET A 69 -19.97 0.04 -5.83
CA MET A 69 -18.79 -0.77 -5.55
C MET A 69 -18.69 -1.14 -4.08
N HIS A 70 -18.76 -0.17 -3.16
CA HIS A 70 -18.74 -0.43 -1.72
C HIS A 70 -19.83 -1.42 -1.30
N ALA A 71 -21.07 -1.22 -1.77
CA ALA A 71 -22.17 -2.13 -1.49
C ALA A 71 -21.86 -3.55 -2.00
N SER A 72 -21.39 -3.68 -3.24
CA SER A 72 -21.05 -4.99 -3.82
C SER A 72 -19.91 -5.69 -3.08
N ILE A 73 -18.87 -4.95 -2.67
CA ILE A 73 -17.71 -5.48 -1.94
C ILE A 73 -18.15 -6.06 -0.59
N TRP A 74 -18.94 -5.29 0.17
CA TRP A 74 -19.48 -5.75 1.45
C TRP A 74 -20.41 -6.95 1.31
N ILE A 75 -21.34 -6.91 0.35
CA ILE A 75 -22.27 -8.02 0.11
C ILE A 75 -21.49 -9.30 -0.21
N VAL A 76 -20.55 -9.24 -1.16
CA VAL A 76 -19.76 -10.41 -1.55
C VAL A 76 -18.92 -10.94 -0.37
N ALA A 77 -18.19 -10.06 0.32
CA ALA A 77 -17.32 -10.48 1.43
C ALA A 77 -18.12 -11.08 2.59
N VAL A 78 -19.23 -10.45 3.00
CA VAL A 78 -20.04 -10.93 4.13
C VAL A 78 -20.81 -12.19 3.79
N VAL A 79 -21.46 -12.28 2.62
CA VAL A 79 -22.28 -13.44 2.26
C VAL A 79 -21.44 -14.71 2.16
N LEU A 80 -20.26 -14.63 1.55
CA LEU A 80 -19.39 -15.81 1.37
C LEU A 80 -18.83 -16.30 2.71
N ASN A 81 -18.43 -15.39 3.60
CA ASN A 81 -17.92 -15.77 4.92
C ASN A 81 -19.03 -16.16 5.90
N LEU A 82 -20.25 -15.64 5.72
CA LEU A 82 -21.42 -16.08 6.48
C LEU A 82 -21.79 -17.52 6.11
N ALA A 83 -21.65 -17.92 4.85
CA ALA A 83 -21.85 -19.31 4.44
C ALA A 83 -20.88 -20.26 5.17
N ALA A 84 -19.59 -19.91 5.23
CA ALA A 84 -18.59 -20.69 5.96
C ALA A 84 -18.87 -20.75 7.48
N LEU A 85 -19.32 -19.63 8.06
CA LEU A 85 -19.74 -19.57 9.46
C LEU A 85 -20.90 -20.52 9.75
N LEU A 86 -21.94 -20.51 8.90
CA LEU A 86 -23.11 -21.38 9.05
C LEU A 86 -22.78 -22.87 8.87
N ARG A 87 -21.78 -23.18 8.04
CA ARG A 87 -21.26 -24.55 7.84
C ARG A 87 -20.30 -25.01 8.91
N LYS A 88 -19.94 -24.13 9.86
CA LYS A 88 -19.02 -24.42 10.96
C LYS A 88 -17.59 -24.71 10.47
N ASP A 89 -17.16 -24.05 9.41
CA ASP A 89 -15.84 -24.27 8.80
C ASP A 89 -14.70 -23.65 9.60
N PHE A 90 -15.00 -22.66 10.45
CA PHE A 90 -13.98 -22.00 11.27
C PHE A 90 -13.58 -22.87 12.46
N ASN A 91 -12.29 -23.20 12.51
CA ASN A 91 -11.66 -24.01 13.54
C ASN A 91 -10.25 -23.46 13.86
N PRO A 92 -9.70 -23.75 15.06
CA PRO A 92 -8.34 -23.36 15.40
C PRO A 92 -7.34 -24.05 14.47
N VAL A 93 -6.32 -23.30 14.02
CA VAL A 93 -5.18 -23.90 13.30
C VAL A 93 -4.23 -24.59 14.26
N GLU A 94 -3.36 -25.47 13.72
CA GLU A 94 -2.40 -26.27 14.49
C GLU A 94 -1.53 -25.46 15.45
N SER A 95 -1.11 -24.25 15.04
CA SER A 95 -0.31 -23.31 15.84
C SER A 95 -1.06 -22.73 17.03
N GLY A 96 -2.39 -22.85 17.08
CA GLY A 96 -3.18 -22.33 18.19
C GLY A 96 -3.05 -20.81 18.36
N ASP A 97 -2.99 -20.06 17.26
CA ASP A 97 -2.88 -18.59 17.28
C ASP A 97 -4.03 -17.88 16.54
N LEU A 98 -4.74 -18.58 15.66
CA LEU A 98 -5.85 -18.05 14.86
C LEU A 98 -6.90 -19.12 14.55
N CYS A 99 -8.05 -18.66 14.04
CA CYS A 99 -9.13 -19.51 13.54
C CYS A 99 -9.28 -19.30 12.04
N ALA A 100 -9.32 -20.39 11.30
CA ALA A 100 -9.38 -20.40 9.85
C ALA A 100 -10.36 -21.47 9.36
N MET A 101 -10.66 -21.46 8.07
CA MET A 101 -11.42 -22.53 7.42
C MET A 101 -10.56 -23.81 7.36
N ILE A 102 -10.76 -24.71 8.31
CA ILE A 102 -10.05 -25.98 8.45
C ILE A 102 -10.95 -26.99 9.14
N ASP A 103 -10.76 -28.27 8.86
CA ASP A 103 -11.48 -29.36 9.52
C ASP A 103 -10.95 -29.63 10.94
N LYS A 104 -11.81 -30.18 11.81
CA LYS A 104 -11.46 -30.60 13.18
C LYS A 104 -11.94 -32.04 13.44
N PRO A 105 -11.06 -32.98 13.81
CA PRO A 105 -9.60 -32.85 13.90
C PRO A 105 -8.94 -32.46 12.57
N ILE A 106 -7.74 -31.88 12.63
CA ILE A 106 -7.02 -31.41 11.43
C ILE A 106 -6.82 -32.59 10.46
N ASP A 107 -7.16 -32.36 9.19
CA ASP A 107 -7.07 -33.33 8.09
C ASP A 107 -7.97 -34.58 8.25
N CYS A 108 -9.02 -34.54 9.09
CA CYS A 108 -10.00 -35.63 9.17
C CYS A 108 -10.72 -35.84 7.83
N SER A 109 -10.92 -34.79 7.03
CA SER A 109 -11.55 -34.87 5.71
C SER A 109 -10.71 -35.62 4.67
N LEU A 110 -9.42 -35.82 4.94
CA LEU A 110 -8.48 -36.55 4.09
C LEU A 110 -8.24 -37.98 4.57
N LYS A 111 -8.78 -38.36 5.73
CA LYS A 111 -8.48 -39.60 6.45
C LYS A 111 -9.76 -40.35 6.78
N ASP A 112 -10.01 -41.44 6.05
CA ASP A 112 -11.22 -42.27 6.25
C ASP A 112 -11.31 -42.90 7.65
N ASP A 113 -10.20 -42.97 8.40
CA ASP A 113 -10.12 -43.55 9.74
C ASP A 113 -10.45 -42.57 10.88
N VAL A 114 -10.61 -41.27 10.59
CA VAL A 114 -10.84 -40.24 11.59
C VAL A 114 -12.17 -39.53 11.35
N GLU A 115 -13.13 -39.72 12.25
CA GLU A 115 -14.43 -39.02 12.17
C GLU A 115 -14.26 -37.50 12.35
N CYS A 116 -14.75 -36.72 11.38
CA CYS A 116 -14.76 -35.26 11.46
C CYS A 116 -15.82 -34.77 12.45
N ILE A 117 -15.39 -34.10 13.52
CA ILE A 117 -16.29 -33.52 14.52
C ILE A 117 -16.89 -32.20 14.00
N ARG A 118 -16.12 -31.45 13.20
CA ARG A 118 -16.51 -30.13 12.71
C ARG A 118 -15.79 -29.78 11.41
N GLY A 119 -16.48 -29.08 10.50
CA GLY A 119 -15.90 -28.60 9.25
C GLY A 119 -15.52 -29.73 8.28
N GLU A 120 -16.37 -30.75 8.14
CA GLU A 120 -16.12 -31.92 7.26
C GLU A 120 -15.72 -31.52 5.82
N ASN A 121 -16.29 -30.42 5.31
CA ASN A 121 -15.97 -29.88 3.99
C ASN A 121 -15.12 -28.60 4.02
N ALA A 122 -14.57 -28.22 5.19
CA ALA A 122 -13.93 -26.92 5.37
C ALA A 122 -12.73 -26.70 4.44
N ASN A 123 -11.97 -27.74 4.11
CA ASN A 123 -10.85 -27.64 3.16
C ASN A 123 -11.34 -27.37 1.73
N THR A 124 -12.39 -28.06 1.29
CA THR A 124 -13.04 -27.84 -0.02
C THR A 124 -13.68 -26.46 -0.08
N ASP A 125 -14.38 -26.06 0.98
CA ASP A 125 -14.99 -24.75 1.09
C ASP A 125 -13.94 -23.64 1.14
N ALA A 126 -12.81 -23.82 1.84
CA ALA A 126 -11.70 -22.87 1.80
C ALA A 126 -11.13 -22.68 0.39
N PHE A 127 -11.02 -23.76 -0.39
CA PHE A 127 -10.57 -23.66 -1.78
C PHE A 127 -11.52 -22.80 -2.63
N PHE A 128 -12.84 -23.05 -2.55
CA PHE A 128 -13.80 -22.29 -3.33
C PHE A 128 -14.04 -20.87 -2.80
N LEU A 129 -14.15 -20.69 -1.48
CA LEU A 129 -14.49 -19.41 -0.86
C LEU A 129 -13.29 -18.49 -0.66
N VAL A 130 -12.06 -19.00 -0.64
CA VAL A 130 -10.86 -18.18 -0.42
C VAL A 130 -9.95 -18.22 -1.64
N VAL A 131 -9.46 -19.40 -2.01
CA VAL A 131 -8.43 -19.52 -3.06
C VAL A 131 -8.97 -19.07 -4.42
N SER A 132 -10.20 -19.47 -4.78
CA SER A 132 -10.79 -19.09 -6.08
C SER A 132 -11.03 -17.57 -6.18
N ILE A 133 -11.49 -16.93 -5.10
CA ILE A 133 -11.71 -15.47 -5.06
C ILE A 133 -10.39 -14.74 -5.22
N ILE A 134 -9.37 -15.18 -4.49
CA ILE A 134 -8.02 -14.61 -4.59
C ILE A 134 -7.52 -14.68 -6.04
N PHE A 135 -7.68 -15.83 -6.71
CA PHE A 135 -7.27 -15.99 -8.10
C PHE A 135 -8.03 -15.06 -9.05
N VAL A 136 -9.35 -14.92 -8.87
CA VAL A 136 -10.18 -13.98 -9.63
C VAL A 136 -9.71 -12.54 -9.40
N VAL A 137 -9.45 -12.15 -8.14
CA VAL A 137 -8.92 -10.84 -7.76
C VAL A 137 -7.58 -10.57 -8.46
N PHE A 138 -6.62 -11.49 -8.38
CA PHE A 138 -5.32 -11.37 -9.04
C PHE A 138 -5.48 -11.17 -10.54
N THR A 139 -6.33 -11.99 -11.19
CA THR A 139 -6.57 -11.90 -12.63
C THR A 139 -7.17 -10.55 -13.01
N LEU A 140 -8.11 -10.02 -12.23
CA LEU A 140 -8.71 -8.71 -12.46
C LEU A 140 -7.71 -7.56 -12.27
N ILE A 141 -6.86 -7.62 -11.23
CA ILE A 141 -5.81 -6.63 -10.99
C ILE A 141 -4.81 -6.60 -12.15
N VAL A 142 -4.27 -7.76 -12.54
CA VAL A 142 -3.31 -7.88 -13.65
C VAL A 142 -3.95 -7.41 -14.95
N SER A 143 -5.21 -7.77 -15.20
CA SER A 143 -5.95 -7.32 -16.39
C SER A 143 -6.15 -5.80 -16.41
N ASN A 144 -6.53 -5.19 -15.28
CA ASN A 144 -6.68 -3.74 -15.18
C ASN A 144 -5.35 -3.02 -15.38
N PHE A 145 -4.28 -3.55 -14.80
CA PHE A 145 -2.94 -2.99 -14.96
C PHE A 145 -2.44 -3.10 -16.38
N ALA A 146 -2.55 -4.27 -17.02
CA ALA A 146 -2.17 -4.44 -18.42
C ALA A 146 -2.92 -3.47 -19.34
N ARG A 147 -4.23 -3.26 -19.09
CA ARG A 147 -5.03 -2.26 -19.84
C ARG A 147 -4.55 -0.83 -19.59
N LEU A 148 -4.16 -0.51 -18.36
CA LEU A 148 -3.62 0.79 -18.00
C LEU A 148 -2.26 1.02 -18.68
N THR A 149 -1.33 0.06 -18.58
CA THR A 149 -0.02 0.10 -19.26
C THR A 149 -0.16 0.28 -20.76
N ASN A 150 -1.01 -0.52 -21.40
CA ASN A 150 -1.26 -0.42 -22.84
C ASN A 150 -1.83 0.93 -23.25
N TYR A 151 -2.67 1.54 -22.40
CA TYR A 151 -3.23 2.86 -22.67
C TYR A 151 -2.18 3.96 -22.52
N VAL A 152 -1.39 3.95 -21.43
CA VAL A 152 -0.33 4.93 -21.18
C VAL A 152 0.72 4.87 -22.27
N TYR A 153 1.15 3.66 -22.65
CA TYR A 153 2.10 3.44 -23.75
C TYR A 153 1.61 4.03 -25.07
N LYS A 154 0.34 3.80 -25.43
CA LYS A 154 -0.24 4.38 -26.66
C LYS A 154 -0.35 5.90 -26.58
N ALA A 155 -0.72 6.45 -25.43
CA ALA A 155 -0.83 7.89 -25.24
C ALA A 155 0.52 8.59 -25.37
N GLU A 156 1.57 8.01 -24.79
CA GLU A 156 2.93 8.53 -24.91
C GLU A 156 3.47 8.43 -26.34
N MET A 157 3.23 7.29 -27.01
CA MET A 157 3.62 7.12 -28.42
C MET A 157 2.99 8.21 -29.30
N LEU A 158 1.70 8.53 -29.10
CA LEU A 158 1.03 9.59 -29.87
C LEU A 158 1.64 10.97 -29.60
N MET A 159 1.96 11.31 -28.36
CA MET A 159 2.62 12.58 -28.02
C MET A 159 4.00 12.70 -28.68
N ARG A 160 4.79 11.62 -28.68
CA ARG A 160 6.11 11.59 -29.34
C ARG A 160 5.99 11.77 -30.86
N LEU A 161 4.99 11.15 -31.50
CA LEU A 161 4.75 11.32 -32.93
C LEU A 161 4.38 12.76 -33.28
N GLU A 162 3.54 13.41 -32.46
CA GLU A 162 3.19 14.82 -32.64
C GLU A 162 4.40 15.75 -32.48
N GLN A 163 5.28 15.48 -31.51
CA GLN A 163 6.54 16.22 -31.34
C GLN A 163 7.47 16.08 -32.56
N VAL A 164 7.64 14.87 -33.08
CA VAL A 164 8.44 14.63 -34.30
C VAL A 164 7.86 15.36 -35.50
N GLU A 165 6.53 15.35 -35.67
CA GLU A 165 5.86 16.08 -36.76
C GLU A 165 6.05 17.60 -36.62
N GLN A 166 6.00 18.14 -35.40
CA GLN A 166 6.23 19.57 -35.13
C GLN A 166 7.68 19.96 -35.42
N SER A 167 8.66 19.16 -34.99
CA SER A 167 10.08 19.40 -35.28
C SER A 167 10.37 19.34 -36.79
N ALA A 168 9.78 18.39 -37.50
CA ALA A 168 9.91 18.29 -38.95
C ALA A 168 9.35 19.51 -39.71
N ARG A 169 8.30 20.17 -39.17
CA ARG A 169 7.76 21.42 -39.74
C ARG A 169 8.60 22.65 -39.40
N GLY A 170 9.38 22.61 -38.32
CA GLY A 170 10.23 23.71 -37.87
C GLY A 170 11.48 23.97 -38.72
N GLY A 171 11.82 23.07 -39.66
CA GLY A 171 12.95 23.25 -40.59
C GLY A 171 14.34 23.26 -39.93
N GLN A 172 14.45 22.77 -38.68
CA GLN A 172 15.74 22.49 -38.06
C GLN A 172 16.14 21.05 -38.39
N ASP A 173 17.20 20.91 -39.19
CA ASP A 173 17.83 19.62 -39.55
C ASP A 173 18.65 19.03 -38.38
N ASN A 174 18.10 19.05 -37.16
CA ASN A 174 18.72 18.36 -36.03
C ASN A 174 18.32 16.89 -36.11
N GLU A 175 19.31 16.00 -36.22
CA GLU A 175 19.14 14.56 -36.25
C GLU A 175 18.48 14.10 -34.93
N ILE A 176 17.19 13.75 -34.98
CA ILE A 176 16.45 13.32 -33.80
C ILE A 176 16.86 11.88 -33.47
N GLU A 177 17.74 11.71 -32.50
CA GLU A 177 18.04 10.42 -31.91
C GLU A 177 16.80 9.96 -31.10
N VAL A 178 16.12 8.92 -31.60
CA VAL A 178 14.96 8.34 -30.92
C VAL A 178 15.47 7.50 -29.75
N ASP A 179 15.66 8.13 -28.58
CA ASP A 179 16.02 7.43 -27.36
C ASP A 179 14.85 6.54 -26.90
N TYR A 180 15.15 5.27 -26.64
CA TYR A 180 14.24 4.29 -26.05
C TYR A 180 14.07 4.56 -24.53
N SER A 181 13.82 5.81 -24.17
CA SER A 181 13.88 6.33 -22.81
C SER A 181 12.79 5.78 -21.90
N PHE A 182 11.68 5.22 -22.41
CA PHE A 182 10.56 4.81 -21.55
C PHE A 182 10.96 3.76 -20.50
N CYS A 183 11.67 2.71 -20.88
CA CYS A 183 12.15 1.72 -19.89
C CYS A 183 13.19 2.33 -18.94
N LYS A 184 14.02 3.26 -19.44
CA LYS A 184 15.04 3.95 -18.65
C LYS A 184 14.41 4.90 -17.63
N GLU A 185 13.38 5.64 -18.03
CA GLU A 185 12.52 6.51 -17.22
C GLU A 185 11.81 5.69 -16.14
N VAL A 186 11.09 4.63 -16.53
CA VAL A 186 10.41 3.74 -15.57
C VAL A 186 11.43 3.18 -14.56
N THR A 187 12.57 2.70 -15.02
CA THR A 187 13.64 2.19 -14.15
C THR A 187 14.23 3.30 -13.27
N LYS A 188 14.46 4.50 -13.80
CA LYS A 188 14.92 5.68 -13.06
C LYS A 188 13.92 6.01 -11.96
N TYR A 189 12.62 6.04 -12.23
CA TYR A 189 11.59 6.31 -11.23
C TYR A 189 11.48 5.22 -10.14
N PHE A 190 11.64 3.95 -10.49
CA PHE A 190 11.67 2.86 -9.50
C PHE A 190 12.98 2.85 -8.69
N CYS A 191 14.09 3.32 -9.26
CA CYS A 191 15.41 3.35 -8.63
C CYS A 191 15.75 4.72 -7.99
N SER A 192 14.91 5.74 -8.20
CA SER A 192 15.16 7.15 -7.84
C SER A 192 15.28 7.39 -6.34
N CYS A 193 14.94 6.41 -5.48
CA CYS A 193 15.21 6.51 -4.05
C CYS A 193 16.71 6.42 -3.71
N CYS A 194 17.57 6.00 -4.65
CA CYS A 194 18.98 5.72 -4.35
C CYS A 194 20.01 6.51 -5.18
N PHE A 195 19.62 7.21 -6.25
CA PHE A 195 20.56 7.95 -7.10
C PHE A 195 20.41 9.46 -6.94
N ARG A 196 21.37 10.05 -6.21
CA ARG A 196 21.61 11.50 -6.17
C ARG A 196 22.19 11.89 -7.53
N THR A 197 21.38 12.51 -8.38
CA THR A 197 21.85 13.03 -9.67
C THR A 197 22.75 14.22 -9.38
N THR A 198 23.94 14.27 -9.97
CA THR A 198 24.90 15.36 -9.76
C THR A 198 24.33 16.68 -10.29
N PRO A 199 24.24 17.74 -9.48
CA PRO A 199 23.81 19.07 -9.92
C PRO A 199 24.95 19.66 -10.77
N GLY A 200 24.72 19.91 -12.06
CA GLY A 200 25.80 20.34 -12.94
C GLY A 200 25.37 21.07 -14.20
N GLU A 201 24.56 20.47 -15.08
CA GLU A 201 24.42 20.99 -16.45
C GLU A 201 23.00 20.93 -17.07
N GLU A 202 21.95 20.55 -16.34
CA GLU A 202 20.59 20.35 -16.92
C GLU A 202 19.51 21.34 -16.40
N GLU A 203 19.86 22.37 -15.62
CA GLU A 203 18.86 23.21 -14.93
C GLU A 203 18.02 24.11 -15.86
N GLU A 204 18.47 24.42 -17.08
CA GLU A 204 17.77 25.37 -17.96
C GLU A 204 16.76 24.71 -18.94
N GLU A 205 16.81 23.38 -19.14
CA GLU A 205 15.82 22.67 -20.00
C GLU A 205 14.74 21.91 -19.21
N LEU A 206 14.91 21.70 -17.90
CA LEU A 206 14.01 20.85 -17.10
C LEU A 206 12.67 21.54 -16.71
N GLU A 207 12.52 22.84 -16.92
CA GLU A 207 11.37 23.60 -16.43
C GLU A 207 10.06 23.36 -17.22
N LYS A 208 10.10 22.63 -18.36
CA LYS A 208 8.94 22.54 -19.28
C LYS A 208 8.15 21.24 -19.31
N GLU A 209 8.64 20.13 -18.77
CA GLU A 209 7.86 18.87 -18.77
C GLU A 209 7.48 18.44 -17.37
N SER A 210 6.42 19.04 -16.83
CA SER A 210 5.73 18.44 -15.69
C SER A 210 5.26 17.04 -16.13
N PRO A 211 5.68 15.95 -15.44
CA PRO A 211 5.32 14.59 -15.83
C PRO A 211 3.81 14.48 -15.96
N SER A 212 3.35 13.87 -17.04
CA SER A 212 1.92 13.79 -17.30
C SER A 212 1.21 13.14 -16.11
N LEU A 213 0.06 13.69 -15.71
CA LEU A 213 -0.77 13.14 -14.63
C LEU A 213 -1.09 11.64 -14.84
N ALA A 214 -1.09 11.19 -16.10
CA ALA A 214 -1.23 9.79 -16.47
C ALA A 214 -0.04 8.93 -16.02
N PHE A 215 1.19 9.42 -16.17
CA PHE A 215 2.40 8.72 -15.76
C PHE A 215 2.51 8.64 -14.23
N GLU A 216 2.24 9.74 -13.51
CA GLU A 216 2.21 9.70 -12.03
C GLU A 216 1.18 8.67 -11.51
N SER A 217 -0.01 8.64 -12.11
CA SER A 217 -1.06 7.66 -11.79
C SER A 217 -0.61 6.23 -12.11
N PHE A 218 0.12 6.03 -13.21
CA PHE A 218 0.67 4.74 -13.61
C PHE A 218 1.69 4.22 -12.58
N VAL A 219 2.69 5.03 -12.22
CA VAL A 219 3.71 4.67 -11.23
C VAL A 219 3.07 4.34 -9.89
N GLN A 220 2.11 5.16 -9.44
CA GLN A 220 1.39 4.91 -8.20
C GLN A 220 0.63 3.58 -8.25
N SER A 221 -0.09 3.30 -9.33
CA SER A 221 -0.82 2.04 -9.50
C SER A 221 0.12 0.83 -9.53
N GLY A 222 1.28 0.94 -10.18
CA GLY A 222 2.29 -0.12 -10.25
C GLY A 222 2.87 -0.45 -8.89
N LEU A 223 3.21 0.57 -8.09
CA LEU A 223 3.70 0.38 -6.72
C LEU A 223 2.68 -0.32 -5.82
N TRP A 224 1.41 0.08 -5.88
CA TRP A 224 0.31 -0.56 -5.15
C TRP A 224 0.16 -2.04 -5.51
N ILE A 225 0.19 -2.35 -6.81
CA ILE A 225 0.05 -3.73 -7.28
C ILE A 225 1.26 -4.57 -6.88
N SER A 226 2.48 -4.04 -7.00
CA SER A 226 3.70 -4.75 -6.58
C SER A 226 3.67 -5.10 -5.10
N ILE A 227 3.24 -4.18 -4.23
CA ILE A 227 3.07 -4.47 -2.79
C ILE A 227 2.00 -5.52 -2.57
N PHE A 228 0.85 -5.41 -3.25
CA PHE A 228 -0.21 -6.40 -3.14
C PHE A 228 0.28 -7.81 -3.54
N LEU A 229 0.99 -7.93 -4.67
CA LEU A 229 1.59 -9.19 -5.11
C LEU A 229 2.58 -9.71 -4.07
N LEU A 230 3.50 -8.87 -3.59
CA LEU A 230 4.51 -9.23 -2.60
C LEU A 230 3.87 -9.78 -1.31
N VAL A 231 2.83 -9.13 -0.81
CA VAL A 231 2.16 -9.48 0.44
C VAL A 231 1.27 -10.73 0.28
N TYR A 232 0.54 -10.84 -0.83
CA TYR A 232 -0.49 -11.86 -0.98
C TYR A 232 -0.07 -13.11 -1.75
N ILE A 233 1.04 -13.09 -2.51
CA ILE A 233 1.54 -14.31 -3.18
C ILE A 233 1.89 -15.41 -2.16
N PRO A 234 2.71 -15.16 -1.11
CA PRO A 234 3.07 -16.22 -0.17
C PRO A 234 1.89 -16.92 0.52
N PRO A 235 0.89 -16.22 1.11
CA PRO A 235 -0.25 -16.91 1.70
C PRO A 235 -1.08 -17.63 0.65
N THR A 236 -1.24 -17.07 -0.55
CA THR A 236 -1.97 -17.73 -1.66
C THR A 236 -1.30 -19.04 -2.05
N LEU A 237 0.02 -19.05 -2.19
CA LEU A 237 0.79 -20.26 -2.46
C LEU A 237 0.68 -21.26 -1.31
N ALA A 238 0.75 -20.80 -0.06
CA ALA A 238 0.60 -21.67 1.11
C ALA A 238 -0.77 -22.37 1.13
N PHE A 239 -1.86 -21.63 0.90
CA PHE A 239 -3.21 -22.18 0.82
C PHE A 239 -3.39 -23.09 -0.40
N GLY A 240 -2.86 -22.70 -1.56
CA GLY A 240 -2.93 -23.51 -2.78
C GLY A 240 -2.21 -24.85 -2.64
N LEU A 241 -0.97 -24.85 -2.12
CA LEU A 241 -0.21 -26.08 -1.87
C LEU A 241 -0.91 -26.98 -0.85
N LYS A 242 -1.51 -26.39 0.20
CA LYS A 242 -2.33 -27.15 1.17
C LYS A 242 -3.54 -27.78 0.49
N ALA A 243 -4.28 -27.03 -0.32
CA ALA A 243 -5.44 -27.54 -1.04
C ALA A 243 -5.09 -28.65 -2.05
N MET A 244 -3.86 -28.66 -2.56
CA MET A 244 -3.32 -29.73 -3.42
C MET A 244 -2.84 -30.97 -2.65
N GLY A 245 -2.94 -30.99 -1.32
CA GLY A 245 -2.52 -32.13 -0.49
C GLY A 245 -1.00 -32.30 -0.39
N LEU A 246 -0.21 -31.25 -0.68
CA LEU A 246 1.24 -31.32 -0.57
C LEU A 246 1.65 -31.19 0.91
N ALA A 247 1.96 -32.33 1.52
CA ALA A 247 2.28 -32.45 2.94
C ALA A 247 3.53 -31.66 3.37
N HIS A 248 4.52 -31.50 2.47
CA HIS A 248 5.75 -30.77 2.79
C HIS A 248 5.65 -29.30 2.40
N ARG A 249 5.37 -28.44 3.39
CA ARG A 249 5.37 -26.99 3.22
C ARG A 249 6.75 -26.43 3.58
N PRO A 250 7.46 -25.77 2.65
CA PRO A 250 8.73 -25.15 2.99
C PRO A 250 8.53 -24.06 4.06
N ALA A 251 9.44 -23.99 5.03
CA ALA A 251 9.31 -23.11 6.20
C ALA A 251 9.10 -21.63 5.84
N TRP A 252 9.64 -21.16 4.72
CA TRP A 252 9.48 -19.77 4.27
C TRP A 252 8.02 -19.39 3.99
N LEU A 253 7.14 -20.35 3.66
CA LEU A 253 5.71 -20.11 3.48
C LEU A 253 4.98 -19.80 4.79
N PHE A 254 5.59 -20.10 5.95
CA PHE A 254 5.06 -19.71 7.25
C PHE A 254 5.60 -18.33 7.67
N PHE A 255 6.89 -18.06 7.43
CA PHE A 255 7.51 -16.78 7.76
C PHE A 255 7.04 -15.63 6.87
N GLY A 256 6.83 -15.88 5.59
CA GLY A 256 6.42 -14.87 4.60
C GLY A 256 5.12 -14.18 5.00
N PRO A 257 3.98 -14.90 5.14
CA PRO A 257 2.71 -14.29 5.53
C PRO A 257 2.77 -13.60 6.90
N SER A 258 3.48 -14.20 7.87
CA SER A 258 3.58 -13.67 9.24
C SER A 258 4.31 -12.33 9.31
N THR A 259 5.24 -12.08 8.38
CA THR A 259 6.01 -10.83 8.30
C THR A 259 5.39 -9.84 7.30
N LEU A 260 5.02 -10.30 6.11
CA LEU A 260 4.57 -9.44 5.01
C LEU A 260 3.13 -8.95 5.19
N THR A 261 2.23 -9.77 5.74
CA THR A 261 0.82 -9.37 5.94
C THR A 261 0.68 -8.14 6.86
N PRO A 262 1.31 -8.10 8.05
CA PRO A 262 1.24 -6.89 8.89
C PRO A 262 1.98 -5.70 8.26
N LEU A 263 3.07 -5.95 7.51
CA LEU A 263 3.79 -4.91 6.79
C LEU A 263 3.00 -4.33 5.61
N GLY A 264 2.05 -5.08 5.04
CA GLY A 264 1.27 -4.63 3.89
C GLY A 264 0.54 -3.31 4.13
N GLY A 265 0.00 -3.10 5.33
CA GLY A 265 -0.60 -1.81 5.70
C GLY A 265 0.41 -0.67 5.72
N ALA A 266 1.59 -0.89 6.30
CA ALA A 266 2.66 0.12 6.37
C ALA A 266 3.21 0.46 4.97
N LEU A 267 3.44 -0.55 4.13
CA LEU A 267 3.89 -0.37 2.74
C LEU A 267 2.87 0.43 1.91
N ASN A 268 1.58 0.19 2.12
CA ASN A 268 0.51 0.96 1.48
C ASN A 268 0.52 2.43 1.88
N ILE A 269 0.79 2.75 3.16
CA ILE A 269 0.92 4.13 3.62
C ILE A 269 2.11 4.82 2.93
N ILE A 270 3.26 4.15 2.81
CA ILE A 270 4.44 4.68 2.11
C ILE A 270 4.13 5.03 0.65
N VAL A 271 3.40 4.17 -0.06
CA VAL A 271 3.02 4.44 -1.45
C VAL A 271 1.97 5.56 -1.55
N TYR A 272 1.06 5.64 -0.59
CA TYR A 272 0.04 6.68 -0.55
C TYR A 272 0.62 8.08 -0.32
N THR A 273 1.65 8.21 0.53
CA THR A 273 2.26 9.50 0.88
C THR A 273 3.23 10.01 -0.17
N ARG A 274 3.85 9.12 -0.97
CA ARG A 274 4.80 9.47 -2.04
C ARG A 274 4.39 10.68 -2.91
N PRO A 275 3.21 10.72 -3.58
CA PRO A 275 2.83 11.85 -4.41
C PRO A 275 2.67 13.16 -3.61
N LYS A 276 2.33 13.06 -2.33
CA LYS A 276 2.16 14.23 -1.45
C LYS A 276 3.50 14.80 -1.02
N ILE A 277 4.46 13.94 -0.69
CA ILE A 277 5.84 14.34 -0.41
C ILE A 277 6.45 15.03 -1.64
N HIS A 278 6.24 14.48 -2.83
CA HIS A 278 6.71 15.10 -4.08
C HIS A 278 6.11 16.49 -4.32
N LYS A 279 4.80 16.61 -4.10
CA LYS A 279 4.11 17.91 -4.19
C LYS A 279 4.62 18.91 -3.15
N MET A 280 4.93 18.45 -1.94
CA MET A 280 5.44 19.29 -0.86
C MET A 280 6.84 19.82 -1.20
N ARG A 281 7.75 18.97 -1.67
CA ARG A 281 9.08 19.41 -2.13
C ARG A 281 9.01 20.43 -3.27
N ARG A 282 8.09 20.26 -4.21
CA ARG A 282 7.87 21.24 -5.29
C ARG A 282 7.32 22.58 -4.79
N LYS A 283 6.52 22.57 -3.72
CA LYS A 283 5.91 23.78 -3.17
C LYS A 283 6.87 24.55 -2.26
N PHE A 284 7.77 23.84 -1.59
CA PHE A 284 8.70 24.36 -0.59
C PHE A 284 10.12 23.89 -0.95
N PRO A 285 10.83 24.59 -1.84
CA PRO A 285 12.19 24.23 -2.26
C PRO A 285 13.18 24.11 -1.10
N GLU A 286 12.97 24.84 0.00
CA GLU A 286 13.74 24.73 1.24
C GLU A 286 13.67 23.34 1.89
N LEU A 287 12.62 22.56 1.59
CA LEU A 287 12.47 21.18 2.05
C LEU A 287 13.07 20.15 1.07
N GLU A 288 13.70 20.58 -0.02
CA GLU A 288 14.29 19.66 -1.00
C GLU A 288 15.44 18.85 -0.40
N GLU A 289 16.28 19.48 0.43
CA GLU A 289 17.38 18.83 1.14
C GLU A 289 16.92 17.93 2.30
N SER A 290 15.67 18.11 2.76
CA SER A 290 15.14 17.33 3.88
C SER A 290 15.04 15.84 3.53
N PRO A 291 15.45 14.94 4.44
CA PRO A 291 15.39 13.50 4.22
C PRO A 291 13.94 13.05 3.99
N TYR A 292 13.72 12.14 3.03
CA TYR A 292 12.39 11.67 2.64
C TYR A 292 11.59 11.14 3.83
N PHE A 293 12.25 10.47 4.78
CA PHE A 293 11.62 9.93 5.97
C PHE A 293 10.95 11.00 6.84
N VAL A 294 11.53 12.19 6.96
CA VAL A 294 10.92 13.25 7.77
C VAL A 294 9.74 13.89 7.06
N LEU A 295 9.85 14.15 5.76
CA LEU A 295 8.70 14.58 4.97
C LEU A 295 7.56 13.55 4.99
N PHE A 296 7.90 12.26 5.02
CA PHE A 296 6.94 11.18 5.22
C PHE A 296 6.24 11.29 6.58
N LEU A 297 6.98 11.46 7.67
CA LEU A 297 6.40 11.64 9.01
C LEU A 297 5.49 12.87 9.07
N ILE A 298 5.92 14.00 8.51
CA ILE A 298 5.11 15.24 8.45
C ILE A 298 3.78 14.96 7.76
N VAL A 299 3.81 14.33 6.58
CA VAL A 299 2.57 14.00 5.84
C VAL A 299 1.69 13.03 6.62
N VAL A 300 2.26 12.00 7.25
CA VAL A 300 1.49 11.01 8.03
C VAL A 300 0.84 11.65 9.26
N PHE A 301 1.59 12.42 10.04
CA PHE A 301 1.08 13.10 11.23
C PHE A 301 0.09 14.22 10.90
N SER A 302 0.17 14.81 9.70
CA SER A 302 -0.83 15.75 9.16
C SER A 302 -2.13 15.07 8.69
N GLY A 303 -2.42 13.84 9.15
CA GLY A 303 -3.59 13.06 8.72
C GLY A 303 -3.53 12.62 7.26
N GLY A 304 -2.34 12.63 6.67
CA GLY A 304 -2.13 12.39 5.25
C GLY A 304 -2.41 13.61 4.38
N GLU A 305 -2.87 14.76 4.87
CA GLU A 305 -3.04 15.94 4.01
C GLU A 305 -1.69 16.66 3.79
N CYS A 306 -1.54 17.33 2.64
CA CYS A 306 -0.41 18.24 2.47
C CYS A 306 -0.79 19.52 3.21
N PRO A 307 -0.01 19.95 4.22
CA PRO A 307 -0.27 21.20 4.91
C PRO A 307 -0.40 22.34 3.89
N LYS A 308 -1.52 23.07 3.95
CA LYS A 308 -1.79 24.16 2.99
C LYS A 308 -1.01 25.41 3.35
N ASP A 309 -0.86 25.64 4.64
CA ASP A 309 -0.18 26.78 5.21
C ASP A 309 0.80 26.18 6.21
N ILE A 310 2.08 26.11 5.83
CA ILE A 310 3.12 25.92 6.83
C ILE A 310 3.73 27.29 7.00
N ASP A 311 3.34 27.96 8.08
CA ASP A 311 3.90 29.25 8.48
C ASP A 311 5.31 29.04 9.06
N PHE A 312 6.20 28.44 8.25
CA PHE A 312 7.62 28.33 8.57
C PHE A 312 8.34 29.66 8.55
N LEU A 313 7.72 30.77 8.13
CA LEU A 313 8.40 32.06 8.02
C LEU A 313 7.96 33.04 9.11
N ASN A 314 6.73 32.93 9.62
CA ASN A 314 6.25 33.82 10.67
C ASN A 314 6.89 33.49 12.04
N SER A 315 7.20 32.22 12.32
CA SER A 315 7.91 31.85 13.56
C SER A 315 9.39 32.26 13.56
N TRP A 316 9.97 32.58 12.40
CA TRP A 316 11.38 32.96 12.28
C TRP A 316 11.55 34.48 12.31
N SER A 317 10.59 35.23 11.77
CA SER A 317 10.64 36.70 11.76
C SER A 317 10.34 37.34 13.11
N GLU A 318 9.70 36.64 14.05
CA GLU A 318 9.39 37.21 15.37
C GLU A 318 10.52 37.05 16.40
N GLU A 319 11.50 36.15 16.20
CA GLU A 319 12.64 35.99 17.13
C GLU A 319 13.91 36.77 16.72
N GLU A 320 14.05 37.20 15.46
CA GLU A 320 15.25 37.97 15.03
C GLU A 320 15.18 39.48 15.30
N GLU A 321 14.02 40.05 15.69
CA GLU A 321 13.89 41.50 15.92
C GLU A 321 14.31 41.98 17.33
N GLU A 322 14.79 41.13 18.25
CA GLU A 322 15.17 41.54 19.61
C GLU A 322 16.67 41.51 19.98
N SER A 323 17.62 41.30 19.06
CA SER A 323 19.05 41.37 19.42
C SER A 323 19.91 42.25 18.50
N PRO A 324 20.08 43.55 18.84
CA PRO A 324 21.07 44.40 18.20
C PRO A 324 22.44 44.18 18.85
N ASN A 325 23.25 43.28 18.28
CA ASN A 325 24.74 43.32 18.20
C ASN A 325 25.34 41.90 18.24
N GLN A 326 25.51 41.26 17.08
CA GLN A 326 26.61 40.31 16.90
C GLN A 326 26.98 40.20 15.42
N GLU A 327 27.99 40.98 15.01
CA GLU A 327 28.63 40.87 13.72
C GLU A 327 29.60 39.67 13.69
N ASN A 328 29.53 38.91 12.60
CA ASN A 328 30.53 37.97 12.07
C ASN A 328 30.68 36.60 12.74
N GLU A 329 29.81 35.66 12.40
CA GLU A 329 30.19 34.24 12.35
C GLU A 329 29.48 33.54 11.17
N SER A 330 30.26 32.85 10.34
CA SER A 330 29.80 32.21 9.10
C SER A 330 28.86 31.05 9.40
N SER A 331 27.63 31.13 8.88
CA SER A 331 26.54 30.19 9.11
C SER A 331 26.81 28.81 8.50
N SER A 332 27.28 27.87 9.33
CA SER A 332 26.85 26.48 9.20
C SER A 332 25.41 26.40 9.70
N ILE A 333 24.49 25.87 8.88
CA ILE A 333 23.14 25.53 9.33
C ILE A 333 23.30 24.58 10.52
N ASP A 334 22.96 25.05 11.72
CA ASP A 334 23.16 24.36 12.98
C ASP A 334 22.11 23.25 13.16
N ASP A 335 22.54 22.05 13.58
CA ASP A 335 21.70 20.87 13.82
C ASP A 335 20.54 21.19 14.80
N SER A 336 20.68 22.22 15.63
CA SER A 336 19.66 22.71 16.56
C SER A 336 18.37 23.21 15.88
N THR A 337 18.47 23.62 14.61
CA THR A 337 17.33 24.08 13.80
C THR A 337 16.36 22.95 13.50
N TYR A 338 16.90 21.77 13.19
CA TYR A 338 16.09 20.60 12.85
C TYR A 338 15.34 20.06 14.07
N GLU A 339 15.99 20.09 15.25
CA GLU A 339 15.37 19.68 16.50
C GLU A 339 14.18 20.56 16.88
N ARG A 340 14.26 21.89 16.71
CA ARG A 340 13.12 22.79 17.00
C ARG A 340 11.92 22.56 16.09
N VAL A 341 12.14 22.43 14.77
CA VAL A 341 11.05 22.14 13.82
C VAL A 341 10.37 20.81 14.14
N MET A 342 11.14 19.79 14.51
CA MET A 342 10.58 18.52 14.95
C MET A 342 9.85 18.64 16.29
N GLN A 343 10.31 19.50 17.21
CA GLN A 343 9.65 19.79 18.48
C GLN A 343 8.31 20.50 18.30
N ASP A 344 8.20 21.47 17.39
CA ASP A 344 6.95 22.22 17.18
C ASP A 344 5.90 21.37 16.44
N LEU A 345 6.32 20.65 15.39
CA LEU A 345 5.42 19.78 14.61
C LEU A 345 4.89 18.58 15.41
N LEU A 346 5.73 18.01 16.27
CA LEU A 346 5.33 16.92 17.17
C LEU A 346 4.66 17.47 18.43
N GLY A 347 5.05 18.64 18.90
CA GLY A 347 4.55 19.28 20.12
C GLY A 347 3.08 19.68 20.02
N GLU A 348 2.66 20.35 18.95
CA GLU A 348 1.26 20.80 18.83
C GLU A 348 0.28 19.68 18.47
N SER A 349 0.72 18.65 17.72
CA SER A 349 -0.13 17.51 17.37
C SER A 349 -0.18 16.41 18.46
N MET A 350 0.77 16.39 19.41
CA MET A 350 0.87 15.36 20.46
C MET A 350 0.54 15.83 21.89
N ILE A 351 -0.13 16.98 22.10
CA ILE A 351 -0.57 17.42 23.45
C ILE A 351 -1.52 16.41 24.15
N SER A 352 -1.90 15.29 23.51
CA SER A 352 -2.60 14.18 24.17
C SER A 352 -1.77 12.93 24.50
N ASN A 353 -0.49 12.77 24.12
CA ASN A 353 0.25 11.52 24.44
C ASN A 353 1.79 11.70 24.54
N ASP A 354 2.23 12.14 25.71
CA ASP A 354 3.62 12.39 26.14
C ASP A 354 4.56 11.14 26.14
N SER A 355 4.05 9.97 25.75
CA SER A 355 4.76 8.69 25.85
C SER A 355 5.58 8.31 24.60
N LEU A 356 5.29 8.91 23.44
CA LEU A 356 5.89 8.49 22.17
C LEU A 356 7.22 9.20 21.89
N PHE A 357 7.37 10.45 22.34
CA PHE A 357 8.58 11.24 22.17
C PHE A 357 9.79 10.65 22.93
N LYS A 358 9.56 10.10 24.12
CA LYS A 358 10.60 9.42 24.92
C LYS A 358 11.10 8.10 24.31
N LEU A 359 10.39 7.54 23.32
CA LEU A 359 10.74 6.25 22.72
C LEU A 359 11.70 6.39 21.52
N PHE A 360 11.90 7.61 21.00
CA PHE A 360 12.75 7.87 19.83
C PHE A 360 14.05 8.60 20.17
N TYR A 361 14.17 9.18 21.37
CA TYR A 361 15.33 9.97 21.81
C TYR A 361 15.95 9.47 23.13
N SER A 362 15.84 8.16 23.41
CA SER A 362 16.63 7.41 24.41
C SER A 362 17.12 6.13 23.77
#